data_AF-A0A5E3WNE2-F1
#
_entry.id   AF-A0A5E3WNE2-F1
#
_cell.length_a   1.000
_cell.length_b   1.000
_cell.length_c   1.000
_cell.angle_alpha   90.00
_cell.angle_beta   90.00
_cell.angle_gamma   90.00
#
_symmetry.space_group_name_H-M   'P 1'
#
loop_
_entity.id
_entity.type
_entity.pdbx_description
1 polymer ?
#
loop_
_entity_poly.entity_id
_entity_poly.type
_entity_poly.pdbx_seq_one_letter_code
_entity_poly.pdbx_strand_id
1 'polypeptide(L)'
;MAHDPLPVSSEPPRPLEVVRSGYVSFKKDAFASWLWRAKYLVLRDQNLTIHKNEKAPAQITVPLDELKKLERTERKPYGLLIEARGKRYILNLKSDAELFDWQDDIYNRSPLSGVSNPTDFAHSVHVTVDASSSGQFSGLPADWAQSLNQPVAAR
;
A
#
# COMPACT_ATOMS: atom_id res chain seq x y z
N MET A 1 -11.37 -2.63 -49.94
CA MET A 1 -11.99 -2.20 -48.68
C MET A 1 -10.97 -2.47 -47.57
N ALA A 2 -10.19 -1.45 -47.22
CA ALA A 2 -9.21 -1.56 -46.14
C ALA A 2 -9.94 -1.24 -44.83
N HIS A 3 -9.82 -2.14 -43.85
CA HIS A 3 -10.31 -1.91 -42.51
C HIS A 3 -9.31 -1.02 -41.77
N ASP A 4 -9.74 0.17 -41.36
CA ASP A 4 -9.03 1.03 -40.42
C ASP A 4 -8.83 0.29 -39.07
N PRO A 5 -7.60 0.18 -38.54
CA PRO A 5 -7.40 -0.30 -37.18
C PRO A 5 -7.79 0.79 -36.17
N LEU A 6 -8.58 0.42 -35.16
CA LEU A 6 -8.98 1.30 -34.05
C LEU A 6 -7.75 1.88 -33.33
N PRO A 7 -7.82 3.14 -32.86
CA PRO A 7 -6.76 3.73 -32.05
C PRO A 7 -6.68 3.01 -30.70
N VAL A 8 -5.53 2.40 -30.41
CA VAL A 8 -5.20 1.93 -29.06
C VAL A 8 -5.07 3.15 -28.16
N SER A 9 -6.03 3.35 -27.27
CA SER A 9 -5.99 4.45 -26.29
C SER A 9 -4.81 4.27 -25.35
N SER A 10 -3.72 4.97 -25.62
CA SER A 10 -2.56 5.12 -24.73
C SER A 10 -2.88 6.18 -23.68
N GLU A 11 -3.83 5.91 -22.78
CA GLU A 11 -4.03 6.75 -21.60
C GLU A 11 -2.89 6.45 -20.62
N PRO A 12 -2.11 7.45 -20.17
CA PRO A 12 -1.07 7.21 -19.17
C PRO A 12 -1.72 6.64 -17.91
N PRO A 13 -1.07 5.71 -17.18
CA PRO A 13 -1.62 5.17 -15.95
C PRO A 13 -1.93 6.33 -15.02
N ARG A 14 -3.21 6.44 -14.63
CA ARG A 14 -3.65 7.51 -13.74
C ARG A 14 -2.82 7.41 -12.47
N PRO A 15 -2.23 8.51 -11.97
CA PRO A 15 -1.59 8.49 -10.67
C PRO A 15 -2.66 8.02 -9.68
N LEU A 16 -2.38 6.92 -8.96
CA LEU A 16 -3.29 6.34 -7.96
C LEU A 16 -3.83 7.47 -7.08
N GLU A 17 -5.13 7.71 -7.15
CA GLU A 17 -5.78 8.90 -6.61
C GLU A 17 -5.57 8.95 -5.09
N VAL A 18 -5.23 10.13 -4.57
CA VAL A 18 -5.10 10.32 -3.13
C VAL A 18 -6.50 10.51 -2.57
N VAL A 19 -6.94 9.51 -1.81
CA VAL A 19 -8.25 9.50 -1.15
C VAL A 19 -8.23 10.45 0.05
N ARG A 20 -7.17 10.35 0.86
CA ARG A 20 -7.01 11.14 2.07
C ARG A 20 -5.55 11.32 2.40
N SER A 21 -5.19 12.50 2.88
CA SER A 21 -3.85 12.78 3.39
C SER A 21 -3.89 13.71 4.59
N GLY A 22 -2.95 13.56 5.52
CA GLY A 22 -2.92 14.41 6.70
C GLY A 22 -1.84 14.07 7.72
N TYR A 23 -1.57 15.02 8.61
CA TYR A 23 -0.64 14.82 9.73
C TYR A 23 -1.31 14.07 10.87
N VAL A 24 -0.65 13.01 11.34
CA VAL A 24 -1.06 12.23 12.51
C VAL A 24 0.12 12.04 13.46
N SER A 25 -0.17 11.81 14.73
CA SER A 25 0.84 11.30 15.66
C SER A 25 0.93 9.78 15.49
N PHE A 26 2.11 9.28 15.17
CA PHE A 26 2.35 7.90 14.78
C PHE A 26 3.35 7.24 15.74
N LYS A 27 3.07 5.99 16.09
CA LYS A 27 3.99 5.12 16.83
C LYS A 27 4.00 3.72 16.21
N LYS A 28 5.18 3.16 15.98
CA LYS A 28 5.34 1.74 15.65
C LYS A 28 5.38 0.95 16.96
N ASP A 29 4.51 -0.03 17.11
CA ASP A 29 4.50 -0.91 18.28
C ASP A 29 5.59 -1.98 18.07
N ALA A 30 6.83 -1.61 18.40
CA ALA A 30 8.02 -2.46 18.36
C ALA A 30 8.77 -2.34 19.69
N PHE A 31 9.53 -3.39 20.04
CA PHE A 31 10.18 -3.58 21.35
C PHE A 31 11.10 -2.43 21.82
N ALA A 32 11.44 -1.44 20.98
CA ALA A 32 12.26 -0.28 21.32
C ALA A 32 11.64 1.10 21.00
N SER A 33 10.37 1.16 20.57
CA SER A 33 9.75 2.40 20.08
C SER A 33 8.80 3.02 21.11
N TRP A 34 9.35 3.72 22.11
CA TRP A 34 8.56 4.46 23.11
C TRP A 34 8.03 5.82 22.61
N LEU A 35 8.64 6.39 21.58
CA LEU A 35 8.35 7.78 21.18
C LEU A 35 7.35 7.90 20.03
N TRP A 36 6.32 8.72 20.25
CA TRP A 36 5.39 9.18 19.22
C TRP A 36 6.05 10.22 18.32
N ARG A 37 5.77 10.18 17.02
CA ARG A 37 6.31 11.12 16.03
C ARG A 37 5.19 11.65 15.15
N ALA A 38 5.19 12.95 14.90
CA ALA A 38 4.35 13.51 13.84
C ALA A 38 4.81 12.94 12.49
N LYS A 39 3.86 12.42 11.72
CA LYS A 39 4.06 11.86 10.38
C LYS A 39 2.95 12.35 9.47
N TYR A 40 3.24 12.37 8.17
CA TYR A 40 2.24 12.66 7.15
C TYR A 40 1.77 11.33 6.55
N LEU A 41 0.48 11.05 6.61
CA LEU A 41 -0.13 9.87 6.02
C LEU A 41 -0.74 10.22 4.67
N VAL A 42 -0.66 9.28 3.75
CA VAL A 42 -1.34 9.35 2.45
C VAL A 42 -2.01 8.00 2.19
N LEU A 43 -3.33 8.01 2.11
CA LEU A 43 -4.15 6.88 1.72
C LEU A 43 -4.46 6.96 0.22
N ARG A 44 -4.23 5.83 -0.46
CA ARG A 44 -4.63 5.58 -1.84
C ARG A 44 -5.46 4.31 -1.89
N ASP A 45 -5.95 3.97 -3.07
CA ASP A 45 -6.83 2.79 -3.25
C ASP A 45 -6.20 1.47 -2.80
N GLN A 46 -4.89 1.29 -2.98
CA GLN A 46 -4.21 0.02 -2.70
C GLN A 46 -3.24 0.07 -1.52
N ASN A 47 -2.86 1.26 -1.05
CA ASN A 47 -1.83 1.40 -0.03
C ASN A 47 -2.04 2.62 0.87
N LEU A 48 -1.58 2.46 2.11
CA LEU A 48 -1.39 3.55 3.06
C LEU A 48 0.11 3.80 3.22
N THR A 49 0.57 5.00 2.90
CA THR A 49 1.98 5.40 3.02
C THR A 49 2.19 6.38 4.17
N ILE A 50 3.31 6.23 4.87
CA ILE A 50 3.71 7.06 6.01
C ILE A 50 5.01 7.79 5.66
N HIS A 51 4.99 9.11 5.74
CA HIS A 51 6.05 10.01 5.33
C HIS A 51 6.56 10.82 6.53
N LYS A 52 7.81 11.30 6.44
CA LYS A 52 8.36 12.23 7.44
C LYS A 52 7.58 13.56 7.46
N ASN A 53 7.19 14.04 6.29
CA ASN A 53 6.36 15.23 6.04
C ASN A 53 5.75 15.11 4.64
N GLU A 54 4.94 16.07 4.23
CA GLU A 54 4.20 16.07 2.95
C GLU A 54 5.08 15.90 1.69
N LYS A 55 6.30 16.46 1.70
CA LYS A 55 7.21 16.43 0.54
C LYS A 55 8.23 15.29 0.60
N ALA A 56 8.29 14.56 1.71
CA ALA A 56 9.26 13.50 1.90
C ALA A 56 8.80 12.22 1.19
N PRO A 57 9.73 11.36 0.74
CA PRO A 57 9.38 10.04 0.25
C PRO A 57 8.72 9.19 1.35
N ALA A 58 7.98 8.15 0.92
CA ALA A 58 7.36 7.20 1.83
C ALA A 58 8.46 6.45 2.61
N GLN A 59 8.33 6.44 3.94
CA GLN A 59 9.23 5.68 4.82
C GLN A 59 8.67 4.28 5.12
N ILE A 60 7.34 4.17 5.12
CA ILE A 60 6.62 2.92 5.33
C ILE A 60 5.47 2.90 4.32
N THR A 61 5.32 1.78 3.65
CA THR A 61 4.19 1.49 2.76
C THR A 61 3.48 0.27 3.32
N VAL A 62 2.19 0.41 3.57
CA VAL A 62 1.31 -0.66 4.03
C VAL A 62 0.34 -0.96 2.90
N PRO A 63 0.49 -2.10 2.19
CA PRO A 63 -0.52 -2.59 1.26
C PRO A 63 -1.82 -2.88 2.02
N LEU A 64 -2.96 -2.43 1.48
CA LEU A 64 -4.25 -2.60 2.14
C LEU A 64 -4.76 -4.05 2.05
N ASP A 65 -4.30 -4.84 1.08
CA ASP A 65 -4.60 -6.26 0.97
C ASP A 65 -4.02 -7.09 2.12
N GLU A 66 -2.94 -6.60 2.74
CA GLU A 66 -2.26 -7.28 3.85
C GLU A 66 -2.71 -6.77 5.23
N LEU A 67 -3.73 -5.91 5.26
CA LEU A 67 -4.31 -5.38 6.48
C LEU A 67 -5.08 -6.49 7.20
N LYS A 68 -4.58 -6.88 8.38
CA LYS A 68 -5.19 -7.92 9.22
C LYS A 68 -6.13 -7.37 10.27
N LYS A 69 -5.84 -6.16 10.75
CA LYS A 69 -6.62 -5.52 11.82
C LYS A 69 -6.66 -4.02 11.65
N LEU A 70 -7.86 -3.47 11.82
CA LEU A 70 -8.11 -2.04 11.90
C LEU A 70 -9.14 -1.81 13.00
N GLU A 71 -8.72 -1.25 14.13
CA GLU A 71 -9.62 -1.04 15.28
C GLU A 71 -9.24 0.20 16.08
N ARG A 72 -10.21 0.74 16.82
CA ARG A 72 -9.97 1.78 17.81
C ARG A 72 -9.10 1.22 18.94
N THR A 73 -8.22 2.07 19.50
CA THR A 73 -7.41 1.72 20.66
C THR A 73 -7.45 2.82 21.71
N GLU A 74 -7.53 2.43 22.97
CA GLU A 74 -7.57 3.33 24.13
C GLU A 74 -6.17 3.75 24.61
N ARG A 75 -5.10 3.31 23.93
CA ARG A 75 -3.72 3.73 24.25
C ARG A 75 -3.53 5.25 24.16
N LYS A 76 -4.38 5.94 23.39
CA LYS A 76 -4.46 7.38 23.23
C LYS A 76 -5.89 7.81 22.90
N PRO A 77 -6.30 9.04 23.24
CA PRO A 77 -7.51 9.63 22.69
C PRO A 77 -7.46 9.61 21.16
N TYR A 78 -8.57 9.23 20.52
CA TYR A 78 -8.65 9.12 19.06
C TYR A 78 -7.55 8.21 18.49
N GLY A 79 -7.27 7.10 19.18
CA GLY A 79 -6.29 6.10 18.77
C GLY A 79 -6.86 5.10 17.77
N LEU A 80 -6.11 4.85 16.68
CA LEU A 80 -6.41 3.81 15.68
C LEU A 80 -5.23 2.84 15.57
N LEU A 81 -5.49 1.55 15.76
CA LEU A 81 -4.51 0.47 15.60
C LEU A 81 -4.64 -0.14 14.20
N ILE A 82 -3.50 -0.23 13.52
CA ILE A 82 -3.33 -0.86 12.21
C ILE A 82 -2.38 -2.04 12.38
N GLU A 83 -2.81 -3.25 12.04
CA GLU A 83 -1.96 -4.43 11.97
C GLU A 83 -1.85 -4.92 10.53
N ALA A 84 -0.64 -4.92 9.97
CA ALA A 84 -0.36 -5.39 8.62
C ALA A 84 1.04 -6.01 8.55
N ARG A 85 1.21 -7.09 7.76
CA ARG A 85 2.48 -7.85 7.67
C ARG A 85 3.10 -8.23 9.03
N GLY A 86 2.27 -8.54 10.04
CA GLY A 86 2.74 -8.85 11.40
C GLY A 86 3.34 -7.66 12.16
N LYS A 87 3.19 -6.43 11.65
CA LYS A 87 3.62 -5.19 12.29
C LYS A 87 2.38 -4.43 12.78
N ARG A 88 2.51 -3.81 13.95
CA ARG A 88 1.48 -2.98 14.58
C ARG A 88 1.89 -1.52 14.55
N TYR A 89 0.97 -0.68 14.12
CA TYR A 89 1.12 0.77 14.06
C TYR A 89 -0.05 1.41 14.79
N ILE A 90 0.25 2.40 15.63
CA ILE A 90 -0.78 3.15 16.33
C ILE A 90 -0.74 4.59 15.81
N LEU A 91 -1.89 5.04 15.33
CA LEU A 91 -2.17 6.41 14.95
C LEU A 91 -2.92 7.10 16.09
N ASN A 92 -2.67 8.38 16.29
CA ASN A 92 -3.43 9.25 17.16
C ASN A 92 -3.90 10.45 16.33
N LEU A 93 -5.22 10.51 16.12
CA LEU A 93 -5.91 11.52 15.34
C LEU A 93 -6.29 12.72 16.24
N LYS A 94 -6.90 13.78 15.69
CA LYS A 94 -7.21 15.00 16.47
C LYS A 94 -8.65 15.04 16.97
N SER A 95 -9.54 14.20 16.43
CA SER A 95 -10.96 14.14 16.79
C SER A 95 -11.56 12.77 16.51
N ASP A 96 -12.75 12.49 17.07
CA ASP A 96 -13.50 11.26 16.77
C ASP A 96 -13.94 11.24 15.29
N ALA A 97 -14.33 12.39 14.75
CA ALA A 97 -14.69 12.52 13.33
C ALA A 97 -13.54 12.09 12.42
N GLU A 98 -12.32 12.62 12.63
CA GLU A 98 -11.15 12.18 11.86
C GLU A 98 -10.84 10.69 12.07
N LEU A 99 -10.97 10.17 13.29
CA LEU A 99 -10.74 8.76 13.54
C LEU A 99 -11.66 7.88 12.70
N PHE A 100 -12.97 8.18 12.69
CA PHE A 100 -13.95 7.37 11.98
C PHE A 100 -13.79 7.51 10.47
N ASP A 101 -13.59 8.72 10.00
CA ASP A 101 -13.24 9.01 8.61
C ASP A 101 -12.06 8.16 8.11
N TRP A 102 -10.94 8.18 8.85
CA TRP A 102 -9.76 7.38 8.50
C TRP A 102 -10.03 5.89 8.61
N GLN A 103 -10.81 5.45 9.60
CA GLN A 103 -11.19 4.06 9.79
C GLN A 103 -12.03 3.55 8.61
N ASP A 104 -13.09 4.27 8.23
CA ASP A 104 -14.00 3.91 7.15
C ASP A 104 -13.27 3.90 5.80
N ASP A 105 -12.46 4.93 5.53
CA ASP A 105 -11.72 5.02 4.27
C ASP A 105 -10.72 3.88 4.08
N ILE A 106 -10.02 3.48 5.15
CA ILE A 106 -9.09 2.34 5.13
C ILE A 106 -9.87 1.02 5.07
N TYR A 107 -10.94 0.89 5.85
CA TYR A 107 -11.72 -0.34 5.94
C TYR A 107 -12.34 -0.71 4.58
N ASN A 108 -12.99 0.25 3.92
CA ASN A 108 -13.65 0.08 2.62
C ASN A 108 -12.69 -0.33 1.48
N ARG A 109 -11.39 -0.13 1.68
CA ARG A 109 -10.34 -0.45 0.70
C ARG A 109 -9.51 -1.68 1.09
N SER A 110 -9.83 -2.30 2.21
CA SER A 110 -9.16 -3.48 2.73
C SER A 110 -10.04 -4.72 2.56
N PRO A 111 -9.46 -5.92 2.51
CA PRO A 111 -10.23 -7.17 2.43
C PRO A 111 -11.10 -7.40 3.68
N LEU A 112 -10.90 -6.62 4.74
CA LEU A 112 -11.75 -6.63 5.93
C LEU A 112 -13.20 -6.20 5.63
N SER A 113 -13.45 -5.48 4.54
CA SER A 113 -14.79 -5.04 4.12
C SER A 113 -15.71 -6.19 3.67
N GLY A 114 -15.19 -7.42 3.52
CA GLY A 114 -16.00 -8.61 3.17
C GLY A 114 -16.55 -8.62 1.74
N VAL A 115 -16.46 -7.50 1.03
CA VAL A 115 -16.65 -7.38 -0.41
C VAL A 115 -15.27 -7.44 -1.05
N SER A 116 -14.95 -8.57 -1.68
CA SER A 116 -13.79 -8.69 -2.56
C SER A 116 -13.90 -7.64 -3.66
N ASN A 117 -13.17 -6.53 -3.54
CA ASN A 117 -12.99 -5.63 -4.67
C ASN A 117 -12.36 -6.43 -5.83
N PRO A 118 -12.85 -6.29 -7.07
CA PRO A 118 -12.24 -6.94 -8.21
C PRO A 118 -10.78 -6.49 -8.29
N THR A 119 -9.89 -7.48 -8.36
CA THR A 119 -8.46 -7.27 -8.58
C THR A 119 -8.28 -6.62 -9.95
N ASP A 120 -8.26 -5.30 -9.98
CA ASP A 120 -7.88 -4.57 -11.18
C ASP A 120 -6.37 -4.78 -11.41
N PHE A 121 -6.08 -5.29 -12.59
CA PHE A 121 -4.83 -5.93 -12.98
C PHE A 121 -3.71 -4.90 -13.18
N ALA A 122 -2.56 -5.07 -12.51
CA ALA A 122 -1.23 -5.16 -13.14
C ALA A 122 -0.09 -4.99 -12.12
N HIS A 123 0.76 -6.01 -12.03
CA HIS A 123 2.15 -5.85 -11.60
C HIS A 123 2.89 -5.05 -12.66
N SER A 124 3.59 -3.98 -12.29
CA SER A 124 4.71 -3.47 -13.09
C SER A 124 5.68 -2.71 -12.21
N VAL A 125 6.66 -3.46 -11.70
CA VAL A 125 8.02 -2.94 -11.54
C VAL A 125 8.43 -2.38 -12.90
N HIS A 126 8.74 -1.09 -12.98
CA HIS A 126 9.66 -0.64 -14.01
C HIS A 126 10.75 0.26 -13.42
N VAL A 127 11.94 -0.33 -13.44
CA VAL A 127 13.26 0.29 -13.33
C VAL A 127 13.42 1.27 -14.50
N THR A 128 13.78 2.51 -14.23
CA THR A 128 14.19 3.44 -15.29
C THR A 128 15.59 3.04 -15.77
N VAL A 129 15.70 2.60 -17.02
CA VAL A 129 16.95 2.59 -17.77
C VAL A 129 16.96 3.84 -18.64
N ASP A 130 17.91 4.73 -18.36
CA ASP A 130 18.12 5.96 -19.13
C ASP A 130 18.42 5.66 -20.60
N ALA A 131 17.81 6.49 -21.44
CA ALA A 131 17.85 6.39 -22.89
C ALA A 131 19.17 6.94 -23.45
N SER A 132 20.15 6.05 -23.66
CA SER A 132 21.20 6.27 -24.65
C SER A 132 21.97 4.96 -24.92
N SER A 133 21.40 4.12 -25.78
CA SER A 133 22.13 3.23 -26.70
C SER A 133 23.18 2.26 -26.11
N SER A 134 22.76 1.13 -25.54
CA SER A 134 23.35 -0.20 -25.79
C SER A 134 22.68 -1.27 -24.93
N GLY A 135 22.02 -2.24 -25.56
CA GLY A 135 21.27 -3.31 -24.90
C GLY A 135 22.15 -4.31 -24.14
N GLN A 136 22.10 -4.24 -22.81
CA GLN A 136 22.55 -5.32 -21.93
C GLN A 136 21.56 -5.45 -20.78
N PHE A 137 20.75 -6.52 -20.81
CA PHE A 137 19.79 -6.86 -19.77
C PHE A 137 20.54 -7.33 -18.51
N SER A 138 20.31 -6.69 -17.37
CA SER A 138 20.71 -7.20 -16.05
C SER A 138 19.69 -6.75 -15.01
N GLY A 139 19.05 -7.71 -14.34
CA GLY A 139 18.03 -7.45 -13.32
C GLY A 139 16.94 -8.52 -13.21
N LEU A 140 17.26 -9.80 -13.42
CA LEU A 140 16.34 -10.90 -13.09
C LEU A 140 16.25 -10.99 -11.55
N PRO A 141 15.07 -10.78 -10.93
CA PRO A 141 14.91 -11.08 -9.51
C PRO A 141 15.08 -12.59 -9.28
N ALA A 142 16.00 -12.96 -8.40
CA ALA A 142 16.41 -14.35 -8.13
C ALA A 142 15.47 -15.15 -7.20
N ASP A 143 14.23 -14.70 -6.98
CA ASP A 143 13.31 -15.31 -6.00
C ASP A 143 12.01 -15.88 -6.62
N TRP A 144 12.00 -16.17 -7.92
CA TRP A 144 10.88 -16.83 -8.62
C TRP A 144 11.20 -18.29 -9.00
N ALA A 145 11.73 -19.10 -8.08
CA ALA A 145 11.97 -20.52 -8.38
C ALA A 145 11.80 -21.49 -7.20
N GLN A 146 10.98 -21.21 -6.18
CA GLN A 146 10.76 -22.25 -5.16
C GLN A 146 9.36 -22.35 -4.55
N SER A 147 8.33 -22.21 -5.39
CA SER A 147 7.04 -22.83 -5.11
C SER A 147 6.31 -22.99 -6.44
N LEU A 148 6.59 -24.08 -7.16
CA LEU A 148 5.71 -24.72 -8.16
C LEU A 148 6.48 -25.89 -8.83
N ASN A 149 6.84 -26.92 -8.06
CA ASN A 149 6.96 -28.28 -8.62
C ASN A 149 6.96 -29.34 -7.50
N GLN A 150 5.77 -29.72 -7.01
CA GLN A 150 5.61 -31.06 -6.46
C GLN A 150 4.73 -31.86 -7.41
N PRO A 151 5.33 -32.61 -8.37
CA PRO A 151 4.65 -33.74 -8.94
C PRO A 151 4.63 -34.88 -7.91
N VAL A 152 3.42 -35.34 -7.62
CA VAL A 152 3.16 -36.65 -7.01
C VAL A 152 3.87 -37.74 -7.83
N ALA A 153 4.69 -38.55 -7.18
CA ALA A 153 5.21 -39.77 -7.77
C ALA A 153 4.81 -40.95 -6.89
N ALA A 154 3.90 -41.76 -7.42
CA ALA A 154 3.53 -43.06 -6.92
C ALA A 154 4.71 -44.04 -7.09
N ARG A 155 4.98 -44.84 -6.06
CA ARG A 155 5.07 -46.32 -6.06
C ARG A 155 5.50 -46.82 -4.69
#